data_AF-A0A835LP98-F1
#
_entry.id   AF-A0A835LP98-F1
#
_cell.length_a   1.000
_cell.length_b   1.000
_cell.length_c   1.000
_cell.angle_alpha   90.00
_cell.angle_beta   90.00
_cell.angle_gamma   90.00
#
_symmetry.space_group_name_H-M   'P 1'
#
loop_
_entity.id
_entity.type
_entity.pdbx_description
1 polymer ?
#
loop_
_entity_poly.entity_id
_entity_poly.type
_entity_poly.pdbx_seq_one_letter_code
_entity_poly.pdbx_strand_id
1 'polypeptide(L)'
;MSQGHGTLNIISDVEQVQGKSYDYIVVGGGTSGCPLAATLSKRFTVLLVERGGSPFGDPLIMEKKNFFRPMSQIDEFTSIVQELVSEEGVANQRGRVLGGLEHVEGTKITGTIFDENGMRHCSAHLLHAGDPERLTVLLNATVKSIIFSQGWGIADHKVHMYQPDAGDGTKPRACGIRFIKSHEDLDSSYEVNLNPASDSESEGDVVLSAGAMGSPQILMLSGIGPSELLNKFNIAPMIDAPQVGQDIRDHPGIKFLLDAGIGNEGQSDASQVVGIASSSRFLFQYGGGSKASARPRRVLLGKLAYPSSKGKLELNSTNPRKNVSVRYNYLLEENDLEEFVEMVHEMKKIARSMDSVLGTKYCDRMDEIISGQKQEHNVETKKGVSTEEELREFCKKNKMSYLHGHGGCSVGSVVDRDYKVFGVEALRVVDASALSDLLSTSPMVCPSLLQCSTSSSCGFIVGDIACFDPTVSAPLTKCGYIPVIAAVGADTVNTDTLAAELAVALGAEKLIFSTDVAGIFLNKQDPGSLVQRIDIEGVKRMVDEGKVVGELVSKVNCCVHSLKEGVRTTSIINRMIRHSVLTEILTDDGAGTMITLLKE
;
A
#
# COMPACT_ATOMS: atom_id res chain seq x y z
N MET A 1 25.29 -4.54 -29.55
CA MET A 1 26.05 -3.35 -29.07
C MET A 1 25.52 -3.02 -27.69
N SER A 2 26.33 -3.22 -26.65
CA SER A 2 25.99 -2.95 -25.26
C SER A 2 26.10 -1.46 -24.99
N GLN A 3 24.97 -0.75 -24.85
CA GLN A 3 24.98 0.55 -24.18
C GLN A 3 24.97 0.29 -22.68
N GLY A 4 25.99 0.77 -21.98
CA GLY A 4 26.13 0.63 -20.54
C GLY A 4 24.99 1.35 -19.82
N HIS A 5 24.22 0.62 -19.02
CA HIS A 5 23.41 1.24 -17.98
C HIS A 5 24.38 1.84 -16.95
N GLY A 6 24.34 3.16 -16.79
CA GLY A 6 25.07 3.84 -15.71
C GLY A 6 24.62 3.28 -14.35
N THR A 7 25.57 3.08 -13.44
CA THR A 7 25.27 2.64 -12.07
C THR A 7 24.48 3.72 -11.35
N LEU A 8 23.38 3.35 -10.69
CA LEU A 8 22.58 4.26 -9.87
C LEU A 8 23.46 5.00 -8.84
N ASN A 9 23.35 6.32 -8.78
CA ASN A 9 24.16 7.15 -7.88
C ASN A 9 23.62 7.11 -6.43
N ILE A 10 24.01 6.08 -5.68
CA ILE A 10 23.69 5.94 -4.24
C ILE A 10 24.88 6.41 -3.41
N ILE A 11 24.65 7.39 -2.54
CA ILE A 11 25.66 8.03 -1.70
C ILE A 11 25.24 8.02 -0.23
N SER A 12 26.21 8.14 0.67
CA SER A 12 25.98 8.34 2.12
C SER A 12 26.74 9.54 2.68
N ASP A 13 27.53 10.19 1.83
CA ASP A 13 28.29 11.38 2.18
C ASP A 13 27.47 12.63 1.86
N VAL A 14 27.04 13.31 2.93
CA VAL A 14 26.18 14.50 2.85
C VAL A 14 26.87 15.69 2.18
N GLU A 15 28.20 15.76 2.22
CA GLU A 15 28.99 16.82 1.58
C GLU A 15 28.82 16.80 0.06
N GLN A 16 28.50 15.63 -0.52
CA GLN A 16 28.27 15.50 -1.96
C GLN A 16 26.97 16.14 -2.43
N VAL A 17 26.03 16.45 -1.54
CA VAL A 17 24.78 17.13 -1.88
C VAL A 17 24.69 18.53 -1.31
N GLN A 18 25.48 18.85 -0.28
CA GLN A 18 25.45 20.15 0.38
C GLN A 18 25.69 21.28 -0.61
N GLY A 19 24.80 22.28 -0.61
CA GLY A 19 24.89 23.42 -1.52
C GLY A 19 24.52 23.13 -2.98
N LYS A 20 24.12 21.88 -3.31
CA LYS A 20 23.51 21.57 -4.60
C LYS A 20 22.01 21.87 -4.60
N SER A 21 21.47 21.99 -5.80
CA SER A 21 20.04 22.18 -6.03
C SER A 21 19.50 21.12 -7.00
N TYR A 22 18.22 20.78 -6.84
CA TYR A 22 17.52 19.76 -7.63
C TYR A 22 16.12 20.26 -8.00
N ASP A 23 15.55 19.79 -9.10
CA ASP A 23 14.17 20.13 -9.48
C ASP A 23 13.15 19.51 -8.51
N TYR A 24 13.42 18.30 -8.01
CA TYR A 24 12.59 17.64 -7.01
C TYR A 24 13.43 17.06 -5.86
N ILE A 25 12.91 17.21 -4.65
CA ILE A 25 13.48 16.56 -3.45
C ILE A 25 12.40 15.64 -2.88
N VAL A 26 12.64 14.33 -2.95
CA VAL A 26 11.76 13.29 -2.38
C VAL A 26 12.30 12.87 -1.02
N VAL A 27 11.50 13.04 0.03
CA VAL A 27 11.87 12.74 1.42
C VAL A 27 11.25 11.41 1.84
N GLY A 28 12.07 10.39 1.99
CA GLY A 28 11.67 9.03 2.34
C GLY A 28 11.73 8.09 1.14
N GLY A 29 12.69 7.16 1.16
CA GLY A 29 12.90 6.14 0.13
C GLY A 29 12.06 4.90 0.35
N GLY A 30 10.78 5.05 0.71
CA GLY A 30 9.86 3.94 0.95
C GLY A 30 9.14 3.45 -0.30
N THR A 31 8.00 2.78 -0.08
CA THR A 31 7.15 2.18 -1.12
C THR A 31 6.64 3.19 -2.16
N SER A 32 6.30 4.42 -1.74
CA SER A 32 5.88 5.49 -2.66
C SER A 32 7.07 6.31 -3.18
N GLY A 33 8.06 6.59 -2.33
CA GLY A 33 9.17 7.48 -2.67
C GLY A 33 10.10 6.92 -3.74
N CYS A 34 10.39 5.62 -3.71
CA CYS A 34 11.26 4.99 -4.72
C CYS A 34 10.71 5.09 -6.17
N PRO A 35 9.48 4.61 -6.47
CA PRO A 35 8.93 4.71 -7.82
C PRO A 35 8.69 6.16 -8.25
N LEU A 36 8.31 7.05 -7.32
CA LEU A 36 8.14 8.47 -7.60
C LEU A 36 9.47 9.12 -8.05
N ALA A 37 10.54 8.91 -7.30
CA ALA A 37 11.85 9.47 -7.61
C ALA A 37 12.38 8.93 -8.95
N ALA A 38 12.24 7.63 -9.20
CA ALA A 38 12.58 7.02 -10.48
C ALA A 38 11.81 7.65 -11.65
N THR A 39 10.51 7.86 -11.48
CA THR A 39 9.64 8.45 -12.52
C THR A 39 10.02 9.90 -12.82
N LEU A 40 10.19 10.73 -11.78
CA LEU A 40 10.58 12.15 -11.93
C LEU A 40 11.96 12.28 -12.60
N SER A 41 12.90 11.38 -12.28
CA SER A 41 14.27 11.44 -12.80
C SER A 41 14.37 11.32 -14.32
N LYS A 42 13.35 10.74 -14.98
CA LYS A 42 13.31 10.63 -16.45
C LYS A 42 13.35 11.99 -17.15
N ARG A 43 12.94 13.07 -16.47
CA ARG A 43 12.90 14.43 -17.01
C ARG A 43 13.63 15.46 -16.16
N PHE A 44 13.68 15.26 -14.86
CA PHE A 44 14.12 16.26 -13.91
C PHE A 44 15.29 15.76 -13.05
N THR A 45 16.07 16.67 -12.49
CA THR A 45 17.07 16.34 -11.46
C THR A 45 16.37 16.06 -10.14
N VAL A 46 16.65 14.90 -9.54
CA VAL A 46 15.94 14.41 -8.36
C VAL A 46 16.94 13.99 -7.27
N LEU A 47 16.71 14.50 -6.06
CA LEU A 47 17.32 13.98 -4.85
C LEU A 47 16.30 13.15 -4.07
N LEU A 48 16.59 11.86 -3.86
CA LEU A 48 15.86 11.02 -2.90
C LEU A 48 16.66 10.94 -1.61
N VAL A 49 16.05 11.29 -0.46
CA VAL A 49 16.71 11.27 0.85
C VAL A 49 16.07 10.22 1.74
N GLU A 50 16.87 9.28 2.24
CA GLU A 50 16.43 8.20 3.14
C GLU A 50 17.23 8.19 4.44
N ARG A 51 16.51 8.04 5.56
CA ARG A 51 17.12 8.04 6.90
C ARG A 51 17.85 6.75 7.22
N GLY A 52 17.47 5.63 6.63
CA GLY A 52 18.09 4.32 6.79
C GLY A 52 19.21 4.04 5.78
N GLY A 53 19.80 2.85 5.91
CA GLY A 53 20.86 2.36 5.03
C GLY A 53 20.33 1.70 3.74
N SER A 54 21.24 1.06 3.00
CA SER A 54 20.93 0.34 1.76
C SER A 54 20.45 -1.09 2.05
N PRO A 55 19.40 -1.60 1.37
CA PRO A 55 19.01 -2.99 1.45
C PRO A 55 19.93 -3.91 0.63
N PHE A 56 20.64 -3.36 -0.36
CA PHE A 56 21.41 -4.16 -1.31
C PHE A 56 22.61 -4.81 -0.63
N GLY A 57 22.70 -6.14 -0.76
CA GLY A 57 23.78 -6.93 -0.17
C GLY A 57 23.59 -7.31 1.30
N ASP A 58 22.49 -6.89 1.95
CA ASP A 58 22.17 -7.31 3.32
C ASP A 58 21.28 -8.56 3.34
N PRO A 59 21.80 -9.73 3.77
CA PRO A 59 21.02 -10.97 3.82
C PRO A 59 19.84 -10.91 4.80
N LEU A 60 19.87 -10.05 5.82
CA LEU A 60 18.78 -9.90 6.79
C LEU A 60 17.52 -9.33 6.15
N ILE A 61 17.67 -8.52 5.11
CA ILE A 61 16.57 -7.91 4.36
C ILE A 61 16.22 -8.75 3.14
N MET A 62 17.25 -9.17 2.40
CA MET A 62 17.10 -9.68 1.04
C MET A 62 16.71 -11.16 1.00
N GLU A 63 16.99 -11.96 2.03
CA GLU A 63 16.70 -13.40 2.01
C GLU A 63 15.41 -13.75 2.78
N LYS A 64 14.48 -14.46 2.14
CA LYS A 64 13.17 -14.90 2.72
C LYS A 64 13.33 -15.61 4.06
N LYS A 65 14.37 -16.44 4.22
CA LYS A 65 14.64 -17.20 5.45
C LYS A 65 14.88 -16.30 6.68
N ASN A 66 15.27 -15.05 6.46
CA ASN A 66 15.53 -14.09 7.54
C ASN A 66 14.32 -13.20 7.84
N PHE A 67 13.16 -13.37 7.20
CA PHE A 67 12.01 -12.46 7.30
C PHE A 67 11.63 -12.03 8.74
N PHE A 68 11.61 -12.96 9.70
CA PHE A 68 11.25 -12.67 11.09
C PHE A 68 12.40 -12.09 11.93
N ARG A 69 13.63 -12.16 11.44
CA ARG A 69 14.84 -11.81 12.18
C ARG A 69 15.03 -10.29 12.38
N PRO A 70 14.75 -9.42 11.38
CA PRO A 70 14.71 -7.98 11.56
C PRO A 70 13.81 -7.52 12.71
N MET A 71 12.66 -8.17 12.91
CA MET A 71 11.70 -7.82 13.97
C MET A 71 12.21 -8.13 15.39
N SER A 72 13.37 -8.80 15.52
CA SER A 72 13.98 -9.13 16.81
C SER A 72 15.21 -8.27 17.15
N GLN A 73 15.58 -7.32 16.28
CA GLN A 73 16.68 -6.39 16.53
C GLN A 73 16.16 -5.13 17.24
N ILE A 74 16.90 -4.69 18.26
CA ILE A 74 16.46 -3.68 19.23
C ILE A 74 17.33 -2.40 19.18
N ASP A 75 18.26 -2.30 18.23
CA ASP A 75 19.14 -1.12 18.16
C ASP A 75 18.37 0.10 17.62
N GLU A 76 18.27 1.15 18.45
CA GLU A 76 17.47 2.34 18.14
C GLU A 76 17.94 3.09 16.90
N PHE A 77 19.20 2.94 16.47
CA PHE A 77 19.81 3.77 15.42
C PHE A 77 20.08 3.02 14.12
N THR A 78 20.45 1.76 14.19
CA THR A 78 20.90 0.95 13.04
C THR A 78 19.90 -0.12 12.63
N SER A 79 18.87 -0.37 13.45
CA SER A 79 17.83 -1.33 13.09
C SER A 79 17.04 -0.85 11.87
N ILE A 80 16.84 -1.78 10.94
CA ILE A 80 16.04 -1.63 9.72
C ILE A 80 14.53 -1.57 10.01
N VAL A 81 14.14 -1.92 11.24
CA VAL A 81 12.80 -1.78 11.79
C VAL A 81 12.87 -0.88 13.02
N GLN A 82 12.07 0.18 13.04
CA GLN A 82 11.92 1.02 14.22
C GLN A 82 10.64 0.63 14.96
N GLU A 83 10.79 0.20 16.22
CA GLU A 83 9.67 -0.12 17.09
C GLU A 83 8.99 1.13 17.63
N LEU A 84 7.68 1.04 17.83
CA LEU A 84 6.83 2.03 18.49
C LEU A 84 5.79 1.27 19.32
N VAL A 85 5.41 1.81 20.48
CA VAL A 85 4.22 1.34 21.20
C VAL A 85 3.20 2.46 21.15
N SER A 86 1.97 2.18 20.71
CA SER A 86 0.89 3.17 20.76
C SER A 86 0.59 3.55 22.21
N GLU A 87 -0.07 4.69 22.42
CA GLU A 87 -0.49 5.12 23.76
C GLU A 87 -1.41 4.09 24.46
N GLU A 88 -2.03 3.20 23.68
CA GLU A 88 -2.90 2.12 24.14
C GLU A 88 -2.13 0.84 24.51
N GLY A 89 -0.79 0.87 24.47
CA GLY A 89 0.07 -0.26 24.80
C GLY A 89 0.20 -1.30 23.69
N VAL A 90 -0.21 -0.99 22.46
CA VAL A 90 -0.12 -1.91 21.31
C VAL A 90 1.22 -1.71 20.62
N ALA A 91 2.04 -2.76 20.60
CA ALA A 91 3.32 -2.76 19.87
C ALA A 91 3.09 -2.65 18.36
N ASN A 92 3.90 -1.82 17.72
CA ASN A 92 3.86 -1.49 16.30
C ASN A 92 5.30 -1.28 15.77
N GLN A 93 5.49 -1.34 14.46
CA GLN A 93 6.79 -1.31 13.81
C GLN A 93 6.70 -0.57 12.47
N ARG A 94 7.75 0.17 12.10
CA ARG A 94 7.88 0.83 10.77
C ARG A 94 9.26 0.62 10.16
N GLY A 95 9.35 0.71 8.84
CA GLY A 95 10.62 0.61 8.11
C GLY A 95 11.61 1.74 8.42
N ARG A 96 12.89 1.41 8.40
CA ARG A 96 14.01 2.35 8.49
C ARG A 96 15.17 1.87 7.60
N VAL A 97 14.89 1.77 6.32
CA VAL A 97 15.83 1.32 5.28
C VAL A 97 15.29 1.76 3.92
N LEU A 98 16.16 1.95 2.93
CA LEU A 98 15.72 2.18 1.56
C LEU A 98 14.86 1.00 1.07
N GLY A 99 13.70 1.31 0.48
CA GLY A 99 12.62 0.38 0.16
C GLY A 99 11.51 0.31 1.21
N GLY A 100 11.74 0.75 2.46
CA GLY A 100 10.76 0.69 3.55
C GLY A 100 10.57 -0.71 4.15
N LEU A 101 9.48 -0.90 4.92
CA LEU A 101 9.07 -2.23 5.42
C LEU A 101 8.01 -2.79 4.49
N GLU A 102 8.35 -3.86 3.77
CA GLU A 102 7.45 -4.52 2.83
C GLU A 102 7.03 -5.91 3.35
N HIS A 103 5.73 -6.15 3.32
CA HIS A 103 5.10 -7.40 3.73
C HIS A 103 5.07 -8.45 2.60
N VAL A 104 4.62 -9.67 2.89
CA VAL A 104 4.50 -10.77 1.92
C VAL A 104 3.05 -11.24 1.88
N GLU A 105 2.53 -11.54 0.68
CA GLU A 105 1.19 -12.10 0.47
C GLU A 105 1.22 -13.61 0.16
N GLY A 106 0.11 -14.29 0.49
CA GLY A 106 -0.27 -15.63 0.01
C GLY A 106 -1.39 -16.21 0.88
N THR A 107 -2.49 -16.81 0.38
CA THR A 107 -3.11 -16.94 -0.95
C THR A 107 -4.66 -16.83 -0.91
N LYS A 108 -5.21 -15.84 -1.62
CA LYS A 108 -5.67 -16.01 -3.01
C LYS A 108 -4.42 -15.92 -3.88
N ILE A 109 -4.22 -16.69 -4.96
CA ILE A 109 -2.95 -16.67 -5.73
C ILE A 109 -2.70 -15.24 -6.28
N THR A 110 -1.84 -14.49 -5.59
CA THR A 110 -1.35 -13.14 -5.92
C THR A 110 0.15 -13.10 -5.63
N GLY A 111 0.84 -12.08 -6.15
CA GLY A 111 2.31 -12.02 -6.21
C GLY A 111 3.02 -11.92 -4.86
N THR A 112 4.22 -12.49 -4.81
CA THR A 112 5.20 -12.32 -3.74
C THR A 112 6.33 -11.41 -4.23
N ILE A 113 6.87 -10.56 -3.35
CA ILE A 113 8.11 -9.81 -3.65
C ILE A 113 9.36 -10.70 -3.58
N PHE A 114 9.24 -11.94 -3.12
CA PHE A 114 10.32 -12.92 -3.17
C PHE A 114 10.29 -13.73 -4.47
N ASP A 115 11.44 -13.86 -5.13
CA ASP A 115 11.59 -14.72 -6.30
C ASP A 115 11.72 -16.22 -5.95
N GLU A 116 11.90 -17.06 -6.96
CA GLU A 116 12.06 -18.51 -6.84
C GLU A 116 13.29 -18.92 -5.99
N ASN A 117 14.29 -18.05 -5.88
CA ASN A 117 15.47 -18.25 -5.06
C ASN A 117 15.28 -17.74 -3.62
N GLY A 118 14.09 -17.20 -3.31
CA GLY A 118 13.78 -16.61 -2.02
C GLY A 118 14.46 -15.26 -1.81
N MET A 119 14.83 -14.56 -2.88
CA MET A 119 15.41 -13.22 -2.83
C MET A 119 14.33 -12.15 -2.96
N ARG A 120 14.39 -11.13 -2.12
CA ARG A 120 13.44 -10.01 -2.07
C ARG A 120 13.70 -9.00 -3.19
N HIS A 121 12.65 -8.65 -3.92
CA HIS A 121 12.59 -7.56 -4.88
C HIS A 121 11.75 -6.43 -4.28
N CYS A 122 12.38 -5.54 -3.51
CA CYS A 122 11.72 -4.39 -2.89
C CYS A 122 11.63 -3.16 -3.79
N SER A 123 10.87 -2.15 -3.36
CA SER A 123 10.67 -0.87 -4.05
C SER A 123 11.98 -0.14 -4.37
N ALA A 124 13.05 -0.38 -3.61
CA ALA A 124 14.39 0.16 -3.93
C ALA A 124 14.89 -0.33 -5.31
N HIS A 125 14.49 -1.51 -5.77
CA HIS A 125 14.84 -2.00 -7.11
C HIS A 125 14.25 -1.13 -8.22
N LEU A 126 13.11 -0.46 -7.97
CA LEU A 126 12.47 0.43 -8.95
C LEU A 126 13.32 1.67 -9.25
N LEU A 127 14.27 2.03 -8.39
CA LEU A 127 15.22 3.13 -8.66
C LEU A 127 16.10 2.86 -9.88
N HIS A 128 16.32 1.60 -10.24
CA HIS A 128 17.06 1.24 -11.47
C HIS A 128 16.30 1.59 -12.75
N ALA A 129 14.99 1.85 -12.67
CA ALA A 129 14.22 2.35 -13.80
C ALA A 129 14.33 3.88 -13.98
N GLY A 130 14.98 4.58 -13.04
CA GLY A 130 15.27 6.01 -13.13
C GLY A 130 16.50 6.32 -13.99
N ASP A 131 16.68 7.59 -14.31
CA ASP A 131 17.86 8.09 -15.03
C ASP A 131 19.04 8.24 -14.05
N PRO A 132 20.13 7.44 -14.18
CA PRO A 132 21.25 7.47 -13.24
C PRO A 132 22.05 8.78 -13.27
N GLU A 133 21.93 9.59 -14.33
CA GLU A 133 22.60 10.91 -14.40
C GLU A 133 21.81 12.00 -13.68
N ARG A 134 20.51 11.80 -13.48
CA ARG A 134 19.60 12.79 -12.87
C ARG A 134 19.06 12.37 -11.51
N LEU A 135 19.16 11.10 -11.15
CA LEU A 135 18.72 10.56 -9.87
C LEU A 135 19.90 10.39 -8.91
N THR A 136 19.88 11.13 -7.80
CA THR A 136 20.80 10.93 -6.67
C THR A 136 20.04 10.40 -5.46
N VAL A 137 20.55 9.33 -4.83
CA VAL A 137 19.95 8.74 -3.62
C VAL A 137 20.90 8.95 -2.45
N LEU A 138 20.49 9.74 -1.45
CA LEU A 138 21.22 9.99 -0.22
C LEU A 138 20.68 9.13 0.92
N LEU A 139 21.53 8.24 1.43
CA LEU A 139 21.24 7.35 2.57
C LEU A 139 21.74 7.93 3.88
N ASN A 140 21.26 7.36 5.00
CA ASN A 140 21.66 7.73 6.36
C ASN A 140 21.48 9.23 6.65
N ALA A 141 20.44 9.85 6.07
CA ALA A 141 20.13 11.27 6.21
C ALA A 141 18.71 11.45 6.78
N THR A 142 18.61 12.00 7.98
CA THR A 142 17.33 12.29 8.64
C THR A 142 16.91 13.73 8.34
N VAL A 143 15.80 13.90 7.63
CA VAL A 143 15.21 15.23 7.38
C VAL A 143 14.62 15.79 8.68
N LYS A 144 15.02 17.02 9.04
CA LYS A 144 14.53 17.74 10.22
C LYS A 144 13.27 18.55 9.89
N SER A 145 13.33 19.35 8.82
CA SER A 145 12.29 20.30 8.46
C SER A 145 12.41 20.75 7.01
N ILE A 146 11.35 21.35 6.50
CA ILE A 146 11.30 22.05 5.22
C ILE A 146 11.91 23.45 5.36
N ILE A 147 12.58 23.92 4.30
CA ILE A 147 13.05 25.30 4.14
C ILE A 147 12.01 26.04 3.32
N PHE A 148 11.62 27.24 3.73
CA PHE A 148 10.64 28.08 3.04
C PHE A 148 11.27 29.36 2.47
N SER A 149 10.55 30.01 1.56
CA SER A 149 10.91 31.32 0.99
C SER A 149 11.11 32.38 2.08
N GLN A 150 12.00 33.34 1.82
CA GLN A 150 12.41 34.37 2.78
C GLN A 150 11.21 35.06 3.47
N GLY A 151 11.28 35.18 4.80
CA GLY A 151 10.17 35.69 5.62
C GLY A 151 9.21 34.62 6.14
N TRP A 152 9.48 33.35 5.83
CA TRP A 152 8.73 32.19 6.29
C TRP A 152 9.66 31.15 6.93
N GLY A 153 9.20 30.49 8.00
CA GLY A 153 9.90 29.37 8.64
C GLY A 153 10.62 29.67 9.95
N ILE A 154 11.02 28.60 10.64
CA ILE A 154 11.52 28.61 12.04
C ILE A 154 12.92 29.23 12.15
N ALA A 155 13.75 29.13 11.10
CA ALA A 155 15.14 29.59 11.13
C ALA A 155 15.28 31.13 11.00
N ASP A 156 14.32 31.81 10.36
CA ASP A 156 14.42 33.24 10.02
C ASP A 156 14.03 34.19 11.16
N HIS A 157 13.63 33.68 12.33
CA HIS A 157 13.22 34.45 13.53
C HIS A 157 12.09 35.49 13.27
N LYS A 158 11.49 35.47 12.07
CA LYS A 158 10.34 36.24 11.62
C LYS A 158 9.31 35.24 11.13
N VAL A 159 8.41 34.83 12.01
CA VAL A 159 7.37 33.86 11.65
C VAL A 159 6.12 34.67 11.34
N HIS A 160 5.90 34.95 10.06
CA HIS A 160 4.59 35.36 9.59
C HIS A 160 3.68 34.13 9.63
N MET A 161 2.56 34.25 10.34
CA MET A 161 1.49 33.25 10.30
C MET A 161 0.69 33.48 9.03
N TYR A 162 0.51 32.43 8.22
CA TYR A 162 -0.32 32.53 7.03
C TYR A 162 -1.79 32.65 7.43
N GLN A 163 -2.42 33.76 7.03
CA GLN A 163 -3.86 34.01 7.23
C GLN A 163 -4.56 34.08 5.85
N PRO A 164 -5.33 33.05 5.47
CA PRO A 164 -5.99 32.99 4.16
C PRO A 164 -6.93 34.18 3.91
N ASP A 165 -7.59 34.68 4.97
CA ASP A 165 -8.66 35.68 4.90
C ASP A 165 -8.14 37.13 4.89
N ALA A 166 -6.84 37.35 5.05
CA ALA A 166 -6.25 38.68 5.18
C ALA A 166 -6.04 39.42 3.84
N GLY A 167 -6.32 38.77 2.69
CA GLY A 167 -6.31 39.40 1.36
C GLY A 167 -4.95 39.86 0.80
N ASP A 168 -3.86 39.75 1.56
CA ASP A 168 -2.50 40.23 1.23
C ASP A 168 -1.40 39.13 1.29
N GLY A 169 -1.72 37.92 1.72
CA GLY A 169 -0.69 36.93 2.03
C GLY A 169 -0.13 36.19 0.81
N THR A 170 1.08 36.54 0.34
CA THR A 170 1.93 35.61 -0.44
C THR A 170 2.06 34.29 0.33
N LYS A 171 1.74 33.15 -0.31
CA LYS A 171 1.83 31.83 0.34
C LYS A 171 3.29 31.48 0.65
N PRO A 172 3.61 30.80 1.77
CA PRO A 172 4.92 30.22 1.97
C PRO A 172 5.20 29.21 0.86
N ARG A 173 6.35 29.34 0.20
CA ARG A 173 6.83 28.36 -0.79
C ARG A 173 7.91 27.50 -0.19
N ALA A 174 7.81 26.18 -0.32
CA ALA A 174 8.92 25.29 0.01
C ALA A 174 10.07 25.49 -0.98
N CYS A 175 11.28 25.64 -0.45
CA CYS A 175 12.50 25.93 -1.22
C CYS A 175 13.58 24.87 -1.04
N GLY A 176 13.39 23.91 -0.13
CA GLY A 176 14.41 22.91 0.17
C GLY A 176 14.13 22.14 1.45
N ILE A 177 15.14 21.42 1.91
CA ILE A 177 15.09 20.64 3.16
C ILE A 177 16.32 20.91 4.01
N ARG A 178 16.13 20.84 5.33
CA ARG A 178 17.21 20.77 6.32
C ARG A 178 17.26 19.36 6.89
N PHE A 179 18.44 18.77 6.93
CA PHE A 179 18.65 17.39 7.38
C PHE A 179 19.93 17.24 8.19
N ILE A 180 20.09 16.08 8.80
CA ILE A 180 21.25 15.68 9.61
C ILE A 180 21.68 14.28 9.20
N LYS A 181 22.92 13.94 9.47
CA LYS A 181 23.34 12.53 9.41
C LYS A 181 22.59 11.74 10.48
N SER A 182 22.10 10.56 10.12
CA SER A 182 21.23 9.74 10.98
C SER A 182 21.93 9.21 12.24
N HIS A 183 23.26 9.07 12.21
CA HIS A 183 24.06 8.44 13.28
C HIS A 183 25.04 9.37 13.99
N GLU A 184 25.13 10.64 13.59
CA GLU A 184 26.04 11.62 14.21
C GLU A 184 25.27 12.59 15.14
N ASP A 185 25.96 13.57 15.72
CA ASP A 185 25.33 14.55 16.62
C ASP A 185 24.36 15.51 15.91
N LEU A 186 23.41 16.07 16.67
CA LEU A 186 22.34 16.94 16.18
C LEU A 186 22.81 18.34 15.75
N ASP A 187 24.05 18.70 16.11
CA ASP A 187 24.62 20.05 15.97
C ASP A 187 25.02 20.37 14.53
N SER A 188 25.30 19.35 13.71
CA SER A 188 25.65 19.53 12.30
C SER A 188 24.40 19.38 11.43
N SER A 189 23.87 20.49 10.93
CA SER A 189 22.76 20.49 9.97
C SER A 189 23.20 20.85 8.56
N TYR A 190 22.61 20.18 7.59
CA TYR A 190 22.87 20.31 6.18
C TYR A 190 21.62 20.78 5.45
N GLU A 191 21.81 21.47 4.33
CA GLU A 191 20.73 22.04 3.53
C GLU A 191 20.91 21.69 2.05
N VAL A 192 19.79 21.38 1.40
CA VAL A 192 19.66 21.21 -0.05
C VAL A 192 18.42 21.96 -0.50
N ASN A 193 18.55 22.68 -1.62
CA ASN A 193 17.51 23.54 -2.14
C ASN A 193 16.90 22.98 -3.43
N LEU A 194 15.70 23.46 -3.76
CA LEU A 194 15.11 23.32 -5.07
C LEU A 194 15.82 24.24 -6.07
N ASN A 195 15.85 23.85 -7.34
CA ASN A 195 16.31 24.72 -8.41
C ASN A 195 15.42 25.98 -8.47
N PRO A 196 16.00 27.17 -8.72
CA PRO A 196 15.22 28.38 -8.91
C PRO A 196 14.36 28.26 -10.17
N ALA A 197 13.13 28.76 -10.11
CA ALA A 197 12.14 28.67 -11.19
C ALA A 197 12.59 29.28 -12.54
N SER A 198 13.65 30.10 -12.56
CA SER A 198 14.23 30.64 -13.79
C SER A 198 15.07 29.64 -14.59
N ASP A 199 15.59 28.60 -13.92
CA ASP A 199 16.62 27.72 -14.46
C ASP A 199 16.08 26.31 -14.81
N SER A 200 14.79 26.05 -14.57
CA SER A 200 14.13 24.75 -14.75
C SER A 200 12.83 24.83 -15.55
N GLU A 201 12.49 23.77 -16.30
CA GLU A 201 11.21 23.64 -17.02
C GLU A 201 10.00 23.44 -16.07
N SER A 202 10.26 23.25 -14.76
CA SER A 202 9.27 23.04 -13.70
C SER A 202 9.70 23.82 -12.48
N GLU A 203 8.78 24.50 -11.80
CA GLU A 203 9.10 25.21 -10.56
C GLU A 203 9.54 24.28 -9.41
N GLY A 204 9.38 22.96 -9.57
CA GLY A 204 9.92 21.95 -8.65
C GLY A 204 9.21 21.88 -7.30
N ASP A 205 9.10 20.66 -6.75
CA ASP A 205 8.41 20.41 -5.48
C ASP A 205 9.30 19.63 -4.50
N VAL A 206 9.16 19.94 -3.21
CA VAL A 206 9.53 19.00 -2.13
C VAL A 206 8.37 18.03 -1.94
N VAL A 207 8.64 16.72 -1.99
CA VAL A 207 7.62 15.68 -1.82
C VAL A 207 7.94 14.84 -0.58
N LEU A 208 7.03 14.84 0.39
CA LEU A 208 7.09 14.00 1.57
C LEU A 208 6.52 12.62 1.25
N SER A 209 7.38 11.60 1.34
CA SER A 209 7.08 10.17 1.23
C SER A 209 7.66 9.39 2.43
N ALA A 210 7.68 10.03 3.59
CA ALA A 210 8.28 9.53 4.83
C ALA A 210 7.34 8.57 5.63
N GLY A 211 6.19 8.23 5.04
CA GLY A 211 5.21 7.29 5.56
C GLY A 211 4.23 7.92 6.54
N ALA A 212 3.21 7.13 6.93
CA ALA A 212 2.08 7.53 7.79
C ALA A 212 2.49 8.27 9.08
N MET A 213 3.68 7.98 9.61
CA MET A 213 4.20 8.63 10.81
C MET A 213 5.22 9.74 10.52
N GLY A 214 6.05 9.58 9.49
CA GLY A 214 7.17 10.48 9.22
C GLY A 214 6.73 11.78 8.55
N SER A 215 5.79 11.71 7.59
CA SER A 215 5.30 12.87 6.87
C SER A 215 4.58 13.89 7.77
N PRO A 216 3.60 13.51 8.63
CA PRO A 216 3.02 14.46 9.57
C PRO A 216 4.03 14.98 10.61
N GLN A 217 5.01 14.16 11.03
CA GLN A 217 6.09 14.62 11.92
C GLN A 217 6.90 15.75 11.28
N ILE A 218 7.31 15.59 10.02
CA ILE A 218 8.12 16.58 9.30
C ILE A 218 7.31 17.87 9.08
N LEU A 219 6.01 17.78 8.74
CA LEU A 219 5.14 18.95 8.64
C LEU A 219 5.10 19.73 9.96
N MET A 220 4.85 19.04 11.09
CA MET A 220 4.81 19.67 12.40
C MET A 220 6.16 20.29 12.79
N LEU A 221 7.28 19.59 12.57
CA LEU A 221 8.62 20.12 12.81
C LEU A 221 8.99 21.29 11.88
N SER A 222 8.23 21.49 10.80
CA SER A 222 8.37 22.61 9.85
C SER A 222 7.42 23.77 10.16
N GLY A 223 6.65 23.70 11.24
CA GLY A 223 5.68 24.74 11.63
C GLY A 223 4.31 24.60 10.96
N ILE A 224 3.98 23.46 10.35
CA ILE A 224 2.68 23.18 9.74
C ILE A 224 1.96 22.13 10.58
N GLY A 225 0.99 22.55 11.38
CA GLY A 225 0.28 21.64 12.29
C GLY A 225 -0.54 22.38 13.35
N PRO A 226 -1.06 21.67 14.37
CA PRO A 226 -1.89 22.28 15.41
C PRO A 226 -1.08 23.31 16.23
N SER A 227 -1.42 24.59 16.16
CA SER A 227 -0.61 25.66 16.76
C SER A 227 -0.36 25.49 18.26
N GLU A 228 -1.37 25.05 19.00
CA GLU A 228 -1.23 24.76 20.44
C GLU A 228 -0.20 23.67 20.73
N LEU A 229 -0.13 22.64 19.88
CA LEU A 229 0.86 21.56 20.01
C LEU A 229 2.26 22.07 19.65
N LEU A 230 2.39 22.81 18.55
CA LEU A 230 3.66 23.36 18.09
C LEU A 230 4.29 24.29 19.14
N ASN A 231 3.48 25.16 19.75
CA ASN A 231 3.91 26.06 20.81
C ASN A 231 4.45 25.31 22.05
N LYS A 232 3.88 24.14 22.41
CA LYS A 232 4.40 23.31 23.52
C LYS A 232 5.83 22.82 23.29
N PHE A 233 6.22 22.66 22.02
CA PHE A 233 7.56 22.25 21.62
C PHE A 233 8.47 23.43 21.22
N ASN A 234 8.04 24.67 21.49
CA ASN A 234 8.73 25.90 21.06
C ASN A 234 8.95 25.96 19.54
N ILE A 235 8.03 25.38 18.78
CA ILE A 235 7.99 25.47 17.32
C ILE A 235 7.01 26.59 16.98
N ALA A 236 7.51 27.64 16.31
CA ALA A 236 6.65 28.72 15.87
C ALA A 236 5.72 28.20 14.76
N PRO A 237 4.38 28.29 14.92
CA PRO A 237 3.47 27.84 13.88
C PRO A 237 3.55 28.83 12.71
N MET A 238 3.65 28.29 11.50
CA MET A 238 3.62 29.01 10.24
C MET A 238 2.22 28.91 9.59
N ILE A 239 1.63 27.71 9.68
CA ILE A 239 0.27 27.42 9.26
C ILE A 239 -0.40 26.65 10.39
N ASP A 240 -1.49 27.21 10.91
CA ASP A 240 -2.35 26.50 11.84
C ASP A 240 -3.16 25.43 11.08
N ALA A 241 -2.70 24.20 11.17
CA ALA A 241 -3.29 23.05 10.49
C ALA A 241 -3.68 21.99 11.54
N PRO A 242 -4.76 22.19 12.31
CA PRO A 242 -5.20 21.26 13.37
C PRO A 242 -5.47 19.85 12.87
N GLN A 243 -5.72 19.68 11.57
CA GLN A 243 -5.94 18.41 10.90
C GLN A 243 -4.67 17.55 10.71
N VAL A 244 -3.47 18.14 10.80
CA VAL A 244 -2.21 17.37 10.68
C VAL A 244 -2.07 16.43 11.86
N GLY A 245 -1.82 15.15 11.57
CA GLY A 245 -1.76 14.07 12.55
C GLY A 245 -3.13 13.53 12.97
N GLN A 246 -4.24 14.06 12.46
CA GLN A 246 -5.59 13.54 12.74
C GLN A 246 -5.97 12.39 11.81
N ASP A 247 -7.04 11.69 12.17
CA ASP A 247 -7.60 10.58 11.39
C ASP A 247 -6.60 9.45 11.09
N ILE A 248 -5.59 9.26 11.94
CA ILE A 248 -4.66 8.15 11.77
C ILE A 248 -5.37 6.84 12.11
N ARG A 249 -5.19 5.81 11.28
CA ARG A 249 -5.82 4.50 11.43
C ARG A 249 -4.80 3.39 11.27
N ASP A 250 -5.11 2.26 11.89
CA ASP A 250 -4.43 1.00 11.67
C ASP A 250 -5.46 -0.11 11.74
N HIS A 251 -5.21 -1.20 11.01
CA HIS A 251 -6.12 -2.34 11.04
C HIS A 251 -5.91 -3.12 12.33
N PRO A 252 -6.96 -3.33 13.15
CA PRO A 252 -6.84 -4.21 14.30
C PRO A 252 -6.79 -5.66 13.81
N GLY A 253 -5.87 -6.43 14.39
CA GLY A 253 -5.74 -7.85 14.16
C GLY A 253 -5.71 -8.66 15.44
N ILE A 254 -5.80 -9.98 15.29
CA ILE A 254 -5.64 -10.95 16.38
C ILE A 254 -5.00 -12.22 15.85
N LYS A 255 -4.28 -12.96 16.70
CA LYS A 255 -3.59 -14.19 16.31
C LYS A 255 -3.99 -15.37 17.18
N PHE A 256 -4.21 -16.52 16.56
CA PHE A 256 -4.32 -17.82 17.21
C PHE A 256 -3.07 -18.64 16.93
N LEU A 257 -2.55 -19.29 17.98
CA LEU A 257 -1.45 -20.25 17.87
C LEU A 257 -2.06 -21.65 17.83
N LEU A 258 -1.78 -22.39 16.76
CA LEU A 258 -2.29 -23.74 16.52
C LEU A 258 -1.14 -24.75 16.59
N ASP A 259 -1.28 -25.81 17.40
CA ASP A 259 -0.29 -26.89 17.46
C ASP A 259 -0.32 -27.68 16.13
N ALA A 260 0.83 -27.84 15.47
CA ALA A 260 0.95 -28.61 14.24
C ALA A 260 1.07 -30.11 14.52
N GLY A 261 0.43 -30.94 13.69
CA GLY A 261 0.57 -32.40 13.74
C GLY A 261 2.01 -32.86 13.46
N ILE A 262 2.37 -34.03 14.01
CA ILE A 262 3.69 -34.66 13.83
C ILE A 262 3.90 -34.94 12.33
N GLY A 263 4.95 -34.37 11.72
CA GLY A 263 5.30 -34.55 10.30
C GLY A 263 5.46 -33.27 9.47
N ASN A 264 5.04 -32.11 9.98
CA ASN A 264 5.25 -30.79 9.34
C ASN A 264 6.46 -30.04 9.95
N GLU A 265 7.57 -30.74 10.15
CA GLU A 265 8.80 -30.15 10.65
C GLU A 265 9.56 -29.46 9.51
N GLY A 266 9.76 -28.14 9.58
CA GLY A 266 10.99 -27.57 9.00
C GLY A 266 10.93 -26.23 8.27
N GLN A 267 9.79 -25.70 7.83
CA GLN A 267 9.79 -24.43 7.08
C GLN A 267 9.02 -23.31 7.77
N SER A 268 9.75 -22.25 8.13
CA SER A 268 9.21 -20.93 8.42
C SER A 268 8.72 -20.32 7.11
N ASP A 269 7.57 -20.75 6.63
CA ASP A 269 7.00 -20.17 5.43
C ASP A 269 6.27 -18.87 5.75
N ALA A 270 6.59 -17.84 4.96
CA ALA A 270 5.73 -16.66 4.82
C ALA A 270 4.33 -17.16 4.48
N SER A 271 3.31 -16.57 5.09
CA SER A 271 1.95 -17.08 5.00
C SER A 271 1.51 -17.30 3.57
N GLN A 272 0.96 -18.49 3.33
CA GLN A 272 0.64 -18.98 1.99
C GLN A 272 -0.86 -19.11 1.75
N VAL A 273 -1.75 -18.83 2.72
CA VAL A 273 -3.21 -18.84 2.53
C VAL A 273 -3.87 -17.60 3.14
N VAL A 274 -4.73 -16.92 2.35
CA VAL A 274 -5.56 -15.78 2.71
C VAL A 274 -7.03 -16.12 2.44
N GLY A 275 -7.84 -16.22 3.48
CA GLY A 275 -9.30 -16.26 3.37
C GLY A 275 -9.86 -14.85 3.47
N ILE A 276 -10.55 -14.36 2.43
CA ILE A 276 -11.36 -13.15 2.50
C ILE A 276 -12.80 -13.59 2.76
N ALA A 277 -13.38 -13.16 3.89
CA ALA A 277 -14.77 -13.46 4.19
C ALA A 277 -15.71 -12.83 3.15
N SER A 278 -16.92 -13.37 2.98
CA SER A 278 -17.89 -12.91 1.96
C SER A 278 -18.27 -11.43 2.08
N SER A 279 -18.08 -10.82 3.25
CA SER A 279 -18.28 -9.39 3.50
C SER A 279 -17.09 -8.51 3.09
N SER A 280 -15.94 -9.09 2.70
CA SER A 280 -14.65 -8.40 2.53
C SER A 280 -14.16 -7.62 3.77
N ARG A 281 -14.85 -7.77 4.91
CA ARG A 281 -14.51 -7.14 6.19
C ARG A 281 -13.40 -7.87 6.94
N PHE A 282 -13.24 -9.17 6.72
CA PHE A 282 -12.25 -9.97 7.43
C PHE A 282 -11.26 -10.59 6.47
N LEU A 283 -9.99 -10.53 6.87
CA LEU A 283 -8.92 -11.22 6.20
C LEU A 283 -8.25 -12.19 7.17
N PHE A 284 -8.20 -13.46 6.79
CA PHE A 284 -7.58 -14.53 7.56
C PHE A 284 -6.32 -14.99 6.89
N GLN A 285 -5.18 -14.93 7.58
CA GLN A 285 -3.90 -15.36 7.07
C GLN A 285 -3.37 -16.54 7.88
N TYR A 286 -2.97 -17.62 7.21
CA TYR A 286 -2.39 -18.79 7.87
C TYR A 286 -0.95 -19.02 7.41
N GLY A 287 -0.03 -19.09 8.38
CA GLY A 287 1.39 -19.18 8.10
C GLY A 287 2.28 -19.08 9.32
N GLY A 288 3.60 -19.12 9.10
CA GLY A 288 4.59 -18.98 10.14
C GLY A 288 4.73 -20.20 11.06
N GLY A 289 5.95 -20.41 11.56
CA GLY A 289 6.28 -21.44 12.54
C GLY A 289 7.11 -20.84 13.67
N SER A 290 6.68 -20.97 14.92
CA SER A 290 7.55 -20.59 16.06
C SER A 290 8.45 -21.76 16.44
N LYS A 291 9.77 -21.57 16.35
CA LYS A 291 10.78 -22.53 16.87
C LYS A 291 10.97 -22.46 18.39
N ALA A 292 10.28 -21.53 19.07
CA ALA A 292 10.47 -21.28 20.51
C ALA A 292 9.67 -22.22 21.42
N SER A 293 8.91 -23.17 20.87
CA SER A 293 8.13 -24.14 21.63
C SER A 293 8.62 -25.55 21.35
N ALA A 294 8.53 -26.43 22.37
CA ALA A 294 8.82 -27.86 22.24
C ALA A 294 7.91 -28.58 21.23
N ARG A 295 6.83 -27.92 20.76
CA ARG A 295 5.97 -28.38 19.67
C ARG A 295 5.94 -27.35 18.54
N PRO A 296 5.98 -27.78 17.26
CA PRO A 296 5.80 -26.86 16.14
C PRO A 296 4.41 -26.21 16.22
N ARG A 297 4.37 -24.88 16.20
CA ARG A 297 3.12 -24.10 16.23
C ARG A 297 2.99 -23.26 14.96
N ARG A 298 1.79 -23.20 14.40
CA ARG A 298 1.41 -22.34 13.27
C ARG A 298 0.54 -21.18 13.73
N VAL A 299 0.51 -20.10 12.95
CA VAL A 299 -0.24 -18.89 13.29
C VAL A 299 -1.41 -18.73 12.33
N LEU A 300 -2.61 -18.52 12.90
CA LEU A 300 -3.78 -18.02 12.18
C LEU A 300 -4.01 -16.58 12.61
N LEU A 301 -3.86 -15.64 11.68
CA LEU A 301 -4.07 -14.21 11.88
C LEU A 301 -5.42 -13.80 11.31
N GLY A 302 -6.16 -12.98 12.05
CA GLY A 302 -7.33 -12.25 11.55
C GLY A 302 -7.04 -10.75 11.50
N LYS A 303 -7.54 -10.09 10.47
CA LYS A 303 -7.51 -8.65 10.25
C LYS A 303 -8.93 -8.15 10.03
N LEU A 304 -9.33 -7.13 10.79
CA LEU A 304 -10.52 -6.34 10.47
C LEU A 304 -10.15 -5.28 9.43
N ALA A 305 -10.82 -5.31 8.29
CA ALA A 305 -10.71 -4.32 7.23
C ALA A 305 -11.70 -3.16 7.50
N TYR A 306 -11.25 -1.92 7.28
CA TYR A 306 -12.05 -0.71 7.43
C TYR A 306 -12.54 -0.40 8.85
N PRO A 307 -11.63 -0.28 9.84
CA PRO A 307 -12.04 0.17 11.17
C PRO A 307 -12.59 1.60 11.09
N SER A 308 -13.72 1.81 11.76
CA SER A 308 -14.36 3.12 11.94
C SER A 308 -13.59 3.98 12.94
N SER A 309 -12.92 3.33 13.90
CA SER A 309 -12.14 3.97 14.94
C SER A 309 -10.99 4.75 14.34
N LYS A 310 -10.89 6.03 14.75
CA LYS A 310 -9.86 6.95 14.28
C LYS A 310 -9.02 7.44 15.43
N GLY A 311 -7.74 7.61 15.15
CA GLY A 311 -6.73 8.02 16.08
C GLY A 311 -6.22 9.44 15.89
N LYS A 312 -5.16 9.74 16.64
CA LYS A 312 -4.34 10.94 16.47
C LYS A 312 -2.85 10.62 16.63
N LEU A 313 -2.03 11.43 15.98
CA LEU A 313 -0.57 11.40 16.04
C LEU A 313 -0.07 12.79 16.44
N GLU A 314 0.82 12.85 17.42
CA GLU A 314 1.34 14.09 17.99
C GLU A 314 2.87 14.03 18.13
N LEU A 315 3.52 15.20 18.11
CA LEU A 315 4.94 15.28 18.44
C LEU A 315 5.18 14.86 19.90
N ASN A 316 6.26 14.12 20.11
CA ASN A 316 6.79 13.80 21.45
C ASN A 316 8.16 14.45 21.70
N SER A 317 8.82 14.92 20.64
CA SER A 317 10.15 15.55 20.71
C SER A 317 10.38 16.43 19.48
N THR A 318 11.25 17.43 19.61
CA THR A 318 11.81 18.21 18.50
C THR A 318 12.96 17.49 17.78
N ASN A 319 13.48 16.40 18.36
CA ASN A 319 14.46 15.56 17.69
C ASN A 319 13.74 14.67 16.64
N PRO A 320 14.03 14.83 15.33
CA PRO A 320 13.34 14.10 14.27
C PRO A 320 13.59 12.59 14.27
N ARG A 321 14.60 12.11 15.02
CA ARG A 321 14.89 10.67 15.17
C ARG A 321 13.94 10.00 16.17
N LYS A 322 13.41 10.77 17.13
CA LYS A 322 12.50 10.27 18.15
C LYS A 322 11.11 10.08 17.55
N ASN A 323 10.47 9.00 17.94
CA ASN A 323 9.13 8.69 17.46
C ASN A 323 8.11 9.71 17.97
N VAL A 324 7.10 9.92 17.14
CA VAL A 324 5.84 10.59 17.48
C VAL A 324 5.04 9.75 18.48
N SER A 325 4.16 10.41 19.24
CA SER A 325 3.12 9.73 20.00
C SER A 325 1.96 9.38 19.07
N VAL A 326 1.41 8.16 19.18
CA VAL A 326 0.31 7.70 18.33
C VAL A 326 -0.73 6.97 19.16
N ARG A 327 -1.99 7.35 18.97
CA ARG A 327 -3.16 6.64 19.49
C ARG A 327 -4.05 6.28 18.32
N TYR A 328 -4.43 5.03 18.16
CA TYR A 328 -5.29 4.57 17.06
C TYR A 328 -6.75 4.39 17.49
N ASN A 329 -7.00 4.28 18.80
CA ASN A 329 -8.30 4.02 19.39
C ASN A 329 -8.88 2.68 18.93
N TYR A 330 -8.08 1.62 18.96
CA TYR A 330 -8.50 0.32 18.43
C TYR A 330 -9.77 -0.19 19.13
N LEU A 331 -10.80 -0.52 18.35
CA LEU A 331 -12.08 -1.05 18.83
C LEU A 331 -12.80 -0.08 19.79
N LEU A 332 -12.57 1.22 19.64
CA LEU A 332 -13.28 2.25 20.42
C LEU A 332 -14.74 2.37 19.96
N GLU A 333 -14.97 2.34 18.65
CA GLU A 333 -16.31 2.33 18.09
C GLU A 333 -16.97 0.95 18.27
N GLU A 334 -18.22 0.95 18.72
CA GLU A 334 -18.92 -0.29 19.06
C GLU A 334 -19.08 -1.23 17.85
N ASN A 335 -19.30 -0.67 16.65
CA ASN A 335 -19.36 -1.43 15.42
C ASN A 335 -18.05 -2.17 15.11
N ASP A 336 -16.90 -1.55 15.38
CA ASP A 336 -15.60 -2.19 15.17
C ASP A 336 -15.42 -3.37 16.14
N LEU A 337 -15.85 -3.21 17.40
CA LEU A 337 -15.79 -4.28 18.38
C LEU A 337 -16.71 -5.44 18.01
N GLU A 338 -17.93 -5.17 17.54
CA GLU A 338 -18.87 -6.18 17.06
C GLU A 338 -18.31 -6.95 15.86
N GLU A 339 -17.84 -6.25 14.82
CA GLU A 339 -17.22 -6.86 13.65
C GLU A 339 -15.97 -7.67 14.03
N PHE A 340 -15.18 -7.20 15.00
CA PHE A 340 -14.00 -7.91 15.47
C PHE A 340 -14.35 -9.19 16.25
N VAL A 341 -15.44 -9.19 17.02
CA VAL A 341 -15.96 -10.39 17.69
C VAL A 341 -16.48 -11.40 16.67
N GLU A 342 -17.19 -10.96 15.63
CA GLU A 342 -17.61 -11.81 14.51
C GLU A 342 -16.40 -12.45 13.81
N MET A 343 -15.37 -11.66 13.53
CA MET A 343 -14.11 -12.14 12.97
C MET A 343 -13.51 -13.25 13.84
N VAL A 344 -13.46 -13.04 15.15
CA VAL A 344 -12.95 -14.05 16.10
C VAL A 344 -13.79 -15.33 16.05
N HIS A 345 -15.12 -15.24 15.95
CA HIS A 345 -15.99 -16.41 15.77
C HIS A 345 -15.66 -17.19 14.49
N GLU A 346 -15.46 -16.50 13.37
CA GLU A 346 -15.04 -17.11 12.11
C GLU A 346 -13.67 -17.78 12.23
N MET A 347 -12.71 -17.15 12.91
CA MET A 347 -11.42 -17.78 13.21
C MET A 347 -11.58 -19.07 14.02
N LYS A 348 -12.52 -19.12 15.00
CA LYS A 348 -12.81 -20.37 15.75
C LYS A 348 -13.40 -21.46 14.85
N LYS A 349 -14.20 -21.10 13.84
CA LYS A 349 -14.75 -22.05 12.87
C LYS A 349 -13.65 -22.60 11.96
N ILE A 350 -12.80 -21.71 11.42
CA ILE A 350 -11.65 -22.07 10.59
C ILE A 350 -10.73 -23.02 11.36
N ALA A 351 -10.29 -22.64 12.54
CA ALA A 351 -9.36 -23.44 13.34
C ALA A 351 -9.92 -24.83 13.68
N ARG A 352 -11.22 -24.96 13.97
CA ARG A 352 -11.88 -26.27 14.17
C ARG A 352 -11.95 -27.13 12.90
N SER A 353 -12.10 -26.51 11.73
CA SER A 353 -12.08 -27.25 10.46
C SER A 353 -10.68 -27.73 10.07
N MET A 354 -9.63 -27.01 10.50
CA MET A 354 -8.24 -27.40 10.24
C MET A 354 -7.84 -28.66 11.00
N ASP A 355 -8.46 -28.91 12.15
CA ASP A 355 -8.22 -30.12 12.94
C ASP A 355 -8.58 -31.41 12.23
N SER A 356 -9.74 -31.42 11.58
CA SER A 356 -10.21 -32.60 10.86
C SER A 356 -9.43 -32.84 9.56
N VAL A 357 -8.81 -31.79 8.98
CA VAL A 357 -8.17 -31.84 7.65
C VAL A 357 -6.64 -31.92 7.72
N LEU A 358 -6.00 -31.22 8.65
CA LEU A 358 -4.54 -31.06 8.72
C LEU A 358 -3.92 -31.75 9.94
N GLY A 359 -4.73 -32.40 10.78
CA GLY A 359 -4.25 -33.02 12.02
C GLY A 359 -3.61 -32.01 12.99
N THR A 360 -3.95 -30.72 12.85
CA THR A 360 -3.72 -29.75 13.92
C THR A 360 -4.49 -30.24 15.13
N LYS A 361 -3.92 -30.11 16.33
CA LYS A 361 -4.72 -30.26 17.55
C LYS A 361 -5.15 -28.85 17.91
N TYR A 362 -6.37 -28.47 17.54
CA TYR A 362 -7.15 -27.41 18.15
C TYR A 362 -7.16 -27.82 19.62
N CYS A 363 -6.25 -27.22 20.37
CA CYS A 363 -6.27 -27.38 21.80
C CYS A 363 -7.67 -26.94 22.23
N ASP A 364 -8.42 -27.86 22.83
CA ASP A 364 -9.68 -27.62 23.55
C ASP A 364 -9.48 -26.68 24.77
N ARG A 365 -8.54 -25.76 24.68
CA ARG A 365 -8.07 -24.84 25.68
C ARG A 365 -7.74 -23.51 25.00
N MET A 366 -8.79 -22.87 24.47
CA MET A 366 -8.73 -21.43 24.21
C MET A 366 -8.17 -20.71 25.45
N ASP A 367 -8.53 -21.14 26.66
CA ASP A 367 -8.08 -20.53 27.92
C ASP A 367 -6.56 -20.60 28.17
N GLU A 368 -5.84 -21.60 27.64
CA GLU A 368 -4.37 -21.71 27.80
C GLU A 368 -3.59 -20.92 26.73
N ILE A 369 -4.12 -20.81 25.51
CA ILE A 369 -3.48 -20.04 24.42
C ILE A 369 -3.69 -18.53 24.63
N ILE A 370 -4.80 -18.14 25.26
CA ILE A 370 -5.13 -16.76 25.62
C ILE A 370 -4.36 -16.27 26.87
N SER A 371 -3.97 -17.18 27.77
CA SER A 371 -3.23 -16.85 29.01
C SER A 371 -1.71 -16.93 28.89
N GLY A 372 -1.17 -17.55 27.84
CA GLY A 372 0.27 -17.68 27.58
C GLY A 372 1.05 -16.36 27.32
N GLN A 373 0.42 -15.21 27.47
CA GLN A 373 1.08 -13.90 27.52
C GLN A 373 1.50 -13.46 28.94
N LYS A 374 1.33 -14.29 29.98
CA LYS A 374 1.98 -14.07 31.29
C LYS A 374 2.63 -15.35 31.83
N GLN A 375 3.78 -15.15 32.47
CA GLN A 375 4.55 -16.13 33.23
C GLN A 375 3.66 -17.04 34.09
N GLU A 376 4.11 -18.29 34.21
CA GLU A 376 3.83 -19.25 35.29
C GLU A 376 3.01 -18.64 36.43
N HIS A 377 1.72 -18.96 36.55
CA HIS A 377 1.02 -19.07 37.84
C HIS A 377 -0.26 -19.89 37.63
N ASN A 378 -0.40 -20.92 38.47
CA ASN A 378 -1.50 -21.88 38.50
C ASN A 378 -2.85 -21.19 38.65
N VAL A 379 -3.73 -21.30 37.66
CA VAL A 379 -5.17 -21.07 37.82
C VAL A 379 -5.92 -22.19 37.10
N GLU A 380 -6.63 -22.99 37.87
CA GLU A 380 -7.52 -24.05 37.37
C GLU A 380 -8.64 -23.44 36.51
N THR A 381 -8.72 -23.84 35.24
CA THR A 381 -9.75 -23.38 34.30
C THR A 381 -10.98 -24.31 34.32
N LYS A 382 -12.15 -23.73 34.64
CA LYS A 382 -13.45 -24.38 34.47
C LYS A 382 -13.82 -24.39 32.99
N LYS A 383 -14.17 -25.57 32.47
CA LYS A 383 -14.75 -25.78 31.13
C LYS A 383 -16.13 -25.09 31.01
N GLY A 384 -16.34 -24.32 29.94
CA GLY A 384 -17.68 -24.02 29.42
C GLY A 384 -17.82 -22.64 28.81
N VAL A 385 -18.25 -22.59 27.54
CA VAL A 385 -18.87 -21.47 26.80
C VAL A 385 -18.50 -20.06 27.29
N SER A 386 -17.58 -19.39 26.59
CA SER A 386 -17.33 -17.97 26.81
C SER A 386 -18.61 -17.17 26.55
N THR A 387 -19.05 -16.31 27.48
CA THR A 387 -20.16 -15.40 27.20
C THR A 387 -19.75 -14.35 26.16
N GLU A 388 -20.72 -13.68 25.53
CA GLU A 388 -20.45 -12.61 24.56
C GLU A 388 -19.58 -11.51 25.19
N GLU A 389 -19.83 -11.17 26.45
CA GLU A 389 -19.06 -10.18 27.21
C GLU A 389 -17.61 -10.62 27.44
N GLU A 390 -17.38 -11.90 27.78
CA GLU A 390 -16.03 -12.45 27.93
C GLU A 390 -15.26 -12.42 26.61
N LEU A 391 -15.95 -12.62 25.48
CA LEU A 391 -15.35 -12.56 24.16
C LEU A 391 -15.00 -11.12 23.74
N ARG A 392 -15.84 -10.14 24.06
CA ARG A 392 -15.56 -8.72 23.85
C ARG A 392 -14.33 -8.28 24.65
N GLU A 393 -14.23 -8.66 25.92
CA GLU A 393 -13.06 -8.35 26.75
C GLU A 393 -11.79 -9.07 26.27
N PHE A 394 -11.93 -10.31 25.78
CA PHE A 394 -10.84 -11.01 25.11
C PHE A 394 -10.32 -10.23 23.90
N CYS A 395 -11.21 -9.74 23.04
CA CYS A 395 -10.87 -8.95 21.85
C CYS A 395 -10.12 -7.67 22.22
N LYS A 396 -10.65 -6.88 23.18
CA LYS A 396 -10.01 -5.65 23.64
C LYS A 396 -8.61 -5.89 24.21
N LYS A 397 -8.41 -7.00 24.91
CA LYS A 397 -7.13 -7.35 25.55
C LYS A 397 -6.09 -7.90 24.57
N ASN A 398 -6.51 -8.66 23.56
CA ASN A 398 -5.61 -9.41 22.68
C ASN A 398 -5.48 -8.83 21.27
N LYS A 399 -6.11 -7.68 21.00
CA LYS A 399 -5.90 -6.92 19.78
C LYS A 399 -4.42 -6.59 19.57
N MET A 400 -4.00 -6.59 18.31
CA MET A 400 -2.69 -6.15 17.88
C MET A 400 -2.78 -5.28 16.63
N SER A 401 -1.71 -4.55 16.36
CA SER A 401 -1.51 -3.88 15.09
C SER A 401 -1.33 -4.92 13.98
N TYR A 402 -1.95 -4.68 12.82
CA TYR A 402 -1.64 -5.41 11.60
C TYR A 402 -0.52 -4.73 10.77
N LEU A 403 0.15 -3.72 11.33
CA LEU A 403 1.25 -2.95 10.75
C LEU A 403 0.86 -2.16 9.48
N HIS A 404 -0.39 -1.72 9.40
CA HIS A 404 -0.97 -1.03 8.25
C HIS A 404 -1.41 0.40 8.63
N GLY A 405 -0.53 1.12 9.34
CA GLY A 405 -0.76 2.51 9.72
C GLY A 405 -0.90 3.43 8.51
N HIS A 406 -1.95 4.25 8.48
CA HIS A 406 -2.24 5.22 7.41
C HIS A 406 -3.01 6.42 7.97
N GLY A 407 -3.18 7.47 7.15
CA GLY A 407 -3.78 8.73 7.58
C GLY A 407 -2.78 9.65 8.31
N GLY A 408 -3.27 10.80 8.80
CA GLY A 408 -2.44 11.86 9.38
C GLY A 408 -2.14 13.03 8.45
N CYS A 409 -2.27 12.84 7.13
CA CYS A 409 -2.13 13.90 6.11
C CYS A 409 -3.17 13.76 4.98
N SER A 410 -4.40 13.36 5.33
CA SER A 410 -5.40 12.91 4.36
C SER A 410 -5.74 13.92 3.26
N VAL A 411 -6.01 13.41 2.06
CA VAL A 411 -6.57 14.18 0.94
C VAL A 411 -7.90 14.81 1.34
N GLY A 412 -8.08 16.08 1.03
CA GLY A 412 -9.25 16.89 1.38
C GLY A 412 -9.17 17.53 2.77
N SER A 413 -8.17 17.19 3.60
CA SER A 413 -7.95 17.83 4.90
C SER A 413 -6.60 18.54 5.00
N VAL A 414 -5.50 17.81 4.79
CA VAL A 414 -4.12 18.36 4.85
C VAL A 414 -3.58 18.66 3.46
N VAL A 415 -3.92 17.80 2.50
CA VAL A 415 -3.51 17.97 1.10
C VAL A 415 -4.71 18.05 0.17
N ASP A 416 -4.55 18.70 -0.97
CA ASP A 416 -5.56 18.74 -2.02
C ASP A 416 -5.56 17.45 -2.88
N ARG A 417 -6.38 17.43 -3.95
CA ARG A 417 -6.50 16.29 -4.86
C ARG A 417 -5.24 16.04 -5.69
N ASP A 418 -4.38 17.04 -5.81
CA ASP A 418 -3.07 16.93 -6.46
C ASP A 418 -1.96 16.63 -5.44
N TYR A 419 -2.33 16.27 -4.21
CA TYR A 419 -1.45 15.97 -3.08
C TYR A 419 -0.63 17.17 -2.58
N LYS A 420 -1.02 18.40 -2.92
CA LYS A 420 -0.36 19.63 -2.46
C LYS A 420 -0.83 20.00 -1.06
N VAL A 421 0.10 20.38 -0.19
CA VAL A 421 -0.22 20.81 1.17
C VAL A 421 -0.98 22.14 1.15
N PHE A 422 -2.13 22.19 1.83
CA PHE A 422 -2.92 23.42 1.87
C PHE A 422 -2.14 24.58 2.48
N GLY A 423 -2.21 25.75 1.83
CA GLY A 423 -1.53 26.96 2.27
C GLY A 423 -0.04 27.03 1.97
N VAL A 424 0.55 26.02 1.31
CA VAL A 424 1.98 25.98 0.96
C VAL A 424 2.15 25.75 -0.53
N GLU A 425 3.06 26.49 -1.15
CA GLU A 425 3.48 26.23 -2.53
C GLU A 425 4.66 25.26 -2.57
N ALA A 426 4.70 24.43 -3.62
CA ALA A 426 5.78 23.47 -3.87
C ALA A 426 6.06 22.43 -2.78
N LEU A 427 5.03 22.07 -2.01
CA LEU A 427 5.11 21.00 -1.01
C LEU A 427 3.98 20.00 -1.23
N ARG A 428 4.33 18.71 -1.32
CA ARG A 428 3.37 17.61 -1.45
C ARG A 428 3.57 16.52 -0.42
N VAL A 429 2.53 15.73 -0.18
CA VAL A 429 2.60 14.48 0.60
C VAL A 429 2.09 13.32 -0.25
N VAL A 430 2.98 12.38 -0.58
CA VAL A 430 2.67 11.22 -1.42
C VAL A 430 3.18 9.96 -0.72
N ASP A 431 2.36 9.46 0.21
CA ASP A 431 2.51 8.16 0.88
C ASP A 431 1.20 7.77 1.59
N ALA A 432 1.24 6.72 2.42
CA ALA A 432 0.08 6.23 3.16
C ALA A 432 -0.55 7.26 4.15
N SER A 433 0.16 8.33 4.52
CA SER A 433 -0.42 9.40 5.36
C SER A 433 -1.53 10.18 4.64
N ALA A 434 -1.49 10.24 3.30
CA ALA A 434 -2.50 10.91 2.49
C ALA A 434 -3.79 10.10 2.30
N LEU A 435 -3.78 8.82 2.68
CA LEU A 435 -4.90 7.91 2.51
C LEU A 435 -5.90 8.04 3.65
N SER A 436 -7.17 8.27 3.30
CA SER A 436 -8.29 8.26 4.25
C SER A 436 -8.70 6.86 4.70
N ASP A 437 -8.47 5.86 3.83
CA ASP A 437 -8.74 4.45 4.08
C ASP A 437 -7.80 3.57 3.24
N LEU A 438 -7.40 2.42 3.78
CA LEU A 438 -6.58 1.43 3.09
C LEU A 438 -7.46 0.31 2.53
N LEU A 439 -7.60 0.28 1.20
CA LEU A 439 -8.52 -0.61 0.49
C LEU A 439 -8.00 -2.05 0.27
N SER A 440 -6.80 -2.41 0.74
CA SER A 440 -6.11 -3.65 0.34
C SER A 440 -5.91 -4.67 1.47
N THR A 441 -5.75 -5.93 1.08
CA THR A 441 -5.31 -7.05 1.94
C THR A 441 -3.99 -6.69 2.64
N SER A 442 -3.06 -6.07 1.91
CA SER A 442 -1.81 -5.45 2.38
C SER A 442 -1.53 -4.13 1.64
N PRO A 443 -1.11 -3.04 2.33
CA PRO A 443 -1.02 -1.67 1.81
C PRO A 443 0.13 -1.42 0.84
N MET A 444 0.81 -2.45 0.31
CA MET A 444 1.98 -2.22 -0.55
C MET A 444 1.62 -1.78 -1.97
N VAL A 445 0.49 -2.27 -2.49
CA VAL A 445 0.09 -2.03 -3.89
C VAL A 445 -0.58 -0.66 -4.07
N CYS A 446 -1.32 -0.19 -3.06
CA CYS A 446 -2.08 1.06 -3.17
C CYS A 446 -1.19 2.32 -3.31
N PRO A 447 -0.14 2.51 -2.48
CA PRO A 447 0.71 3.70 -2.53
C PRO A 447 1.74 3.69 -3.68
N SER A 448 2.04 2.53 -4.26
CA SER A 448 2.96 2.39 -5.41
C SER A 448 2.28 2.69 -6.75
N LEU A 449 0.93 2.63 -6.80
CA LEU A 449 0.12 2.92 -7.99
C LEU A 449 -0.38 4.38 -8.08
N LEU A 450 -0.14 5.21 -7.07
CA LEU A 450 -0.53 6.61 -7.08
C LEU A 450 0.39 7.43 -7.99
N GLN A 451 0.02 7.56 -9.27
CA GLN A 451 0.54 8.60 -10.16
C GLN A 451 -0.47 9.74 -10.27
N CYS A 452 0.03 10.97 -10.10
CA CYS A 452 -0.76 12.19 -10.18
C CYS A 452 -0.86 12.66 -11.64
N SER A 453 -2.06 12.97 -12.14
CA SER A 453 -2.23 13.73 -13.38
C SER A 453 -3.23 14.85 -13.19
N THR A 454 -2.85 16.06 -13.59
CA THR A 454 -3.68 17.25 -13.54
C THR A 454 -4.55 17.33 -14.79
N SER A 455 -5.87 17.22 -14.65
CA SER A 455 -6.79 17.82 -15.62
C SER A 455 -8.18 18.09 -15.03
N SER A 456 -8.70 19.26 -15.38
CA SER A 456 -9.85 19.95 -14.83
C SER A 456 -11.21 19.44 -15.34
N SER A 457 -12.22 19.64 -14.48
CA SER A 457 -13.65 19.95 -14.79
C SER A 457 -14.74 18.85 -14.68
N CYS A 458 -15.70 19.19 -13.79
CA CYS A 458 -17.15 18.94 -13.77
C CYS A 458 -17.78 17.53 -13.59
N GLY A 459 -18.70 17.49 -12.61
CA GLY A 459 -19.95 16.72 -12.66
C GLY A 459 -19.91 15.33 -12.01
N PHE A 460 -20.97 14.95 -11.32
CA PHE A 460 -21.16 13.61 -10.75
C PHE A 460 -21.05 12.52 -11.84
N ILE A 461 -19.90 11.84 -11.96
CA ILE A 461 -19.70 10.77 -12.95
C ILE A 461 -18.78 9.70 -12.35
N VAL A 462 -19.14 8.43 -12.59
CA VAL A 462 -18.27 7.24 -12.48
C VAL A 462 -16.88 7.62 -13.01
N GLY A 463 -15.81 7.36 -12.27
CA GLY A 463 -14.46 7.75 -12.66
C GLY A 463 -14.05 7.10 -13.99
N ASP A 464 -13.75 7.92 -14.99
CA ASP A 464 -13.15 7.45 -16.24
C ASP A 464 -11.67 7.11 -16.02
N ILE A 465 -11.20 6.02 -16.61
CA ILE A 465 -9.79 5.62 -16.59
C ILE A 465 -9.03 6.53 -17.57
N ALA A 466 -8.20 7.44 -17.05
CA ALA A 466 -7.48 8.40 -17.87
C ALA A 466 -6.37 7.76 -18.73
N CYS A 467 -5.60 6.84 -18.15
CA CYS A 467 -4.63 6.00 -18.86
C CYS A 467 -4.17 4.85 -17.93
N PHE A 468 -3.85 3.69 -18.50
CA PHE A 468 -3.16 2.63 -17.78
C PHE A 468 -1.65 2.72 -18.07
N ASP A 469 -0.80 2.84 -17.04
CA ASP A 469 0.66 2.84 -17.20
C ASP A 469 1.19 1.39 -17.20
N PRO A 470 1.58 0.83 -18.36
CA PRO A 470 2.09 -0.54 -18.43
C PRO A 470 3.53 -0.67 -17.91
N THR A 471 4.16 0.40 -17.42
CA THR A 471 5.56 0.37 -16.96
C THR A 471 5.79 -0.66 -15.84
N VAL A 472 4.76 -0.97 -15.04
CA VAL A 472 4.84 -2.01 -14.00
C VAL A 472 4.58 -3.41 -14.57
N SER A 473 3.61 -3.58 -15.46
CA SER A 473 3.17 -4.89 -15.95
C SER A 473 3.94 -5.39 -17.17
N ALA A 474 4.43 -4.50 -18.04
CA ALA A 474 5.14 -4.85 -19.26
C ALA A 474 6.54 -5.49 -19.03
N PRO A 475 7.34 -5.07 -18.04
CA PRO A 475 8.56 -5.80 -17.69
C PRO A 475 8.25 -7.19 -17.11
N LEU A 476 7.19 -7.31 -16.30
CA LEU A 476 6.78 -8.59 -15.71
C LEU A 476 6.40 -9.60 -16.80
N THR A 477 5.60 -9.19 -17.78
CA THR A 477 5.24 -10.04 -18.92
C THR A 477 6.46 -10.36 -19.81
N LYS A 478 7.37 -9.41 -20.03
CA LYS A 478 8.64 -9.65 -20.76
C LYS A 478 9.57 -10.65 -20.06
N CYS A 479 9.55 -10.69 -18.73
CA CYS A 479 10.30 -11.64 -17.93
C CYS A 479 9.58 -13.00 -17.76
N GLY A 480 8.45 -13.23 -18.46
CA GLY A 480 7.73 -14.49 -18.43
C GLY A 480 6.79 -14.67 -17.24
N TYR A 481 6.54 -13.63 -16.46
CA TYR A 481 5.56 -13.66 -15.37
C TYR A 481 4.15 -13.39 -15.90
N ILE A 482 3.15 -14.03 -15.26
CA ILE A 482 1.72 -13.77 -15.52
C ILE A 482 1.21 -12.81 -14.42
N PRO A 483 1.07 -11.50 -14.68
CA PRO A 483 0.61 -10.56 -13.68
C PRO A 483 -0.88 -10.80 -13.37
N VAL A 484 -1.20 -10.98 -12.09
CA VAL A 484 -2.58 -11.05 -11.60
C VAL A 484 -2.95 -9.70 -10.99
N ILE A 485 -3.84 -8.96 -11.65
CA ILE A 485 -4.26 -7.62 -11.22
C ILE A 485 -5.65 -7.74 -10.59
N ALA A 486 -5.74 -7.50 -9.28
CA ALA A 486 -7.00 -7.45 -8.56
C ALA A 486 -7.54 -6.02 -8.56
N ALA A 487 -8.67 -5.79 -9.22
CA ALA A 487 -9.36 -4.52 -9.17
C ALA A 487 -10.08 -4.37 -7.81
N VAL A 488 -9.76 -3.30 -7.07
CA VAL A 488 -10.46 -2.95 -5.82
C VAL A 488 -10.98 -1.53 -5.96
N GLY A 489 -12.28 -1.37 -6.20
CA GLY A 489 -12.95 -0.08 -6.30
C GLY A 489 -14.14 -0.02 -5.35
N ALA A 490 -14.24 1.08 -4.60
CA ALA A 490 -15.49 1.53 -4.00
C ALA A 490 -16.25 2.33 -5.07
N ASP A 491 -17.35 1.77 -5.57
CA ASP A 491 -18.45 2.39 -6.31
C ASP A 491 -18.18 3.37 -7.47
N THR A 492 -16.96 3.47 -8.02
CA THR A 492 -16.67 4.50 -9.04
C THR A 492 -15.88 4.06 -10.28
N VAL A 493 -15.28 2.87 -10.36
CA VAL A 493 -14.62 2.39 -11.60
C VAL A 493 -15.04 0.95 -11.91
N ASN A 494 -15.53 0.71 -13.14
CA ASN A 494 -15.97 -0.62 -13.57
C ASN A 494 -14.76 -1.52 -13.87
N THR A 495 -14.72 -2.70 -13.26
CA THR A 495 -13.65 -3.70 -13.42
C THR A 495 -13.56 -4.27 -14.84
N ASP A 496 -14.69 -4.36 -15.54
CA ASP A 496 -14.73 -4.76 -16.95
C ASP A 496 -14.01 -3.72 -17.82
N THR A 497 -14.24 -2.43 -17.54
CA THR A 497 -13.57 -1.31 -18.24
C THR A 497 -12.07 -1.29 -17.95
N LEU A 498 -11.67 -1.55 -16.71
CA LEU A 498 -10.25 -1.66 -16.36
C LEU A 498 -9.55 -2.79 -17.11
N ALA A 499 -10.19 -3.95 -17.24
CA ALA A 499 -9.64 -5.08 -17.97
C ALA A 499 -9.47 -4.76 -19.48
N ALA A 500 -10.41 -4.01 -20.06
CA ALA A 500 -10.33 -3.53 -21.44
C ALA A 500 -9.17 -2.56 -21.65
N GLU A 501 -9.09 -1.50 -20.84
CA GLU A 501 -8.01 -0.50 -20.93
C GLU A 501 -6.61 -1.12 -20.73
N LEU A 502 -6.52 -2.08 -19.81
CA LEU A 502 -5.29 -2.85 -19.60
C LEU A 502 -4.91 -3.66 -20.85
N ALA A 503 -5.87 -4.34 -21.47
CA ALA A 503 -5.61 -5.14 -22.67
C ALA A 503 -5.15 -4.27 -23.84
N VAL A 504 -5.76 -3.10 -24.00
CA VAL A 504 -5.35 -2.08 -24.99
C VAL A 504 -3.94 -1.57 -24.70
N ALA A 505 -3.66 -1.14 -23.47
CA ALA A 505 -2.35 -0.60 -23.09
C ALA A 505 -1.22 -1.62 -23.22
N LEU A 506 -1.51 -2.91 -23.03
CA LEU A 506 -0.55 -4.01 -23.22
C LEU A 506 -0.39 -4.45 -24.68
N GLY A 507 -1.24 -3.97 -25.60
CA GLY A 507 -1.29 -4.48 -26.97
C GLY A 507 -1.62 -5.97 -27.02
N ALA A 508 -2.58 -6.40 -26.21
CA ALA A 508 -2.92 -7.81 -26.04
C ALA A 508 -3.45 -8.44 -27.35
N GLU A 509 -2.99 -9.66 -27.65
CA GLU A 509 -3.51 -10.44 -28.77
C GLU A 509 -4.97 -10.85 -28.54
N LYS A 510 -5.34 -11.16 -27.30
CA LYS A 510 -6.68 -11.63 -26.94
C LYS A 510 -7.08 -11.18 -25.54
N LEU A 511 -8.31 -10.67 -25.40
CA LEU A 511 -8.96 -10.41 -24.10
C LEU A 511 -10.07 -11.44 -23.86
N ILE A 512 -10.07 -12.08 -22.69
CA ILE A 512 -11.07 -13.10 -22.34
C ILE A 512 -11.80 -12.70 -21.06
N PHE A 513 -13.11 -12.52 -21.14
CA PHE A 513 -13.99 -12.43 -19.97
C PHE A 513 -14.47 -13.83 -19.56
N SER A 514 -14.02 -14.27 -18.39
CA SER A 514 -14.47 -15.53 -17.78
C SER A 514 -15.65 -15.24 -16.83
N THR A 515 -16.85 -15.71 -17.19
CA THR A 515 -18.11 -15.31 -16.54
C THR A 515 -18.98 -16.52 -16.18
N ASP A 516 -20.08 -16.28 -15.47
CA ASP A 516 -21.11 -17.29 -15.18
C ASP A 516 -22.03 -17.59 -16.37
N VAL A 517 -21.95 -16.79 -17.45
CA VAL A 517 -22.71 -16.98 -18.68
C VAL A 517 -21.79 -17.56 -19.76
N ALA A 518 -22.27 -18.51 -20.54
CA ALA A 518 -21.44 -19.15 -21.56
C ALA A 518 -21.11 -18.29 -22.78
N GLY A 519 -21.74 -17.12 -22.90
CA GLY A 519 -21.56 -16.21 -24.03
C GLY A 519 -22.89 -15.58 -24.43
N ILE A 520 -23.00 -15.23 -25.71
CA ILE A 520 -24.18 -14.62 -26.33
C ILE A 520 -25.02 -15.72 -26.99
N PHE A 521 -26.31 -15.76 -26.68
CA PHE A 521 -27.26 -16.75 -27.22
C PHE A 521 -28.25 -16.10 -28.18
N LEU A 522 -28.62 -16.81 -29.27
CA LEU A 522 -29.74 -16.40 -30.11
C LEU A 522 -31.08 -16.57 -29.37
N ASN A 523 -31.17 -17.60 -28.54
CA ASN A 523 -32.32 -17.90 -27.69
C ASN A 523 -31.85 -18.33 -26.29
N LYS A 524 -32.10 -17.51 -25.27
CA LYS A 524 -31.62 -17.77 -23.89
C LYS A 524 -32.12 -19.08 -23.28
N GLN A 525 -33.25 -19.62 -23.76
CA GLN A 525 -33.81 -20.88 -23.27
C GLN A 525 -33.23 -22.12 -23.98
N ASP A 526 -32.44 -21.93 -25.04
CA ASP A 526 -31.85 -23.01 -25.82
C ASP A 526 -30.31 -22.97 -25.72
N PRO A 527 -29.69 -23.88 -24.96
CA PRO A 527 -28.23 -23.99 -24.86
C PRO A 527 -27.53 -24.25 -26.21
N GLY A 528 -28.22 -24.85 -27.18
CA GLY A 528 -27.68 -25.10 -28.53
C GLY A 528 -27.61 -23.83 -29.40
N SER A 529 -28.18 -22.72 -28.92
CA SER A 529 -28.23 -21.45 -29.64
C SER A 529 -27.07 -20.50 -29.31
N LEU A 530 -26.03 -21.00 -28.65
CA LEU A 530 -24.81 -20.23 -28.36
C LEU A 530 -24.15 -19.77 -29.66
N VAL A 531 -23.92 -18.46 -29.77
CA VAL A 531 -23.20 -17.89 -30.90
C VAL A 531 -21.71 -18.05 -30.62
N GLN A 532 -21.04 -18.94 -31.35
CA GLN A 532 -19.60 -19.19 -31.16
C GLN A 532 -18.73 -18.03 -31.66
N ARG A 533 -19.11 -17.39 -32.77
CA ARG A 533 -18.38 -16.26 -33.36
C ARG A 533 -19.33 -15.18 -33.86
N ILE A 534 -18.95 -13.93 -33.64
CA ILE A 534 -19.73 -12.78 -34.06
C ILE A 534 -18.83 -11.56 -34.31
N ASP A 535 -19.23 -10.70 -35.24
CA ASP A 535 -18.56 -9.44 -35.53
C ASP A 535 -19.15 -8.28 -34.69
N ILE A 536 -18.45 -7.15 -34.63
CA ILE A 536 -18.92 -5.96 -33.88
C ILE A 536 -20.33 -5.52 -34.34
N GLU A 537 -20.64 -5.60 -35.63
CA GLU A 537 -21.97 -5.25 -36.15
C GLU A 537 -23.05 -6.21 -35.68
N GLY A 538 -22.78 -7.52 -35.71
CA GLY A 538 -23.67 -8.56 -35.22
C GLY A 538 -23.93 -8.42 -33.73
N VAL A 539 -22.88 -8.16 -32.95
CA VAL A 539 -23.00 -7.91 -31.51
C VAL A 539 -23.90 -6.71 -31.25
N LYS A 540 -23.68 -5.60 -31.97
CA LYS A 540 -24.51 -4.40 -31.83
C LYS A 540 -25.98 -4.69 -32.13
N ARG A 541 -26.27 -5.42 -33.21
CA ARG A 541 -27.64 -5.87 -33.52
C ARG A 541 -28.24 -6.71 -32.38
N MET A 542 -27.47 -7.63 -31.79
CA MET A 542 -27.96 -8.47 -30.69
C MET A 542 -28.20 -7.69 -29.39
N VAL A 543 -27.47 -6.60 -29.15
CA VAL A 543 -27.75 -5.66 -28.06
C VAL A 543 -29.04 -4.88 -28.36
N ASP A 544 -29.18 -4.34 -29.57
CA ASP A 544 -30.37 -3.57 -29.99
C ASP A 544 -31.65 -4.42 -30.00
N GLU A 545 -31.56 -5.70 -30.36
CA GLU A 545 -32.65 -6.69 -30.33
C GLU A 545 -32.98 -7.20 -28.90
N GLY A 546 -32.26 -6.74 -27.87
CA GLY A 546 -32.49 -7.15 -26.48
C GLY A 546 -32.09 -8.59 -26.16
N LYS A 547 -31.27 -9.23 -27.00
CA LYS A 547 -30.75 -10.59 -26.76
C LYS A 547 -29.60 -10.59 -25.76
N VAL A 548 -28.82 -9.51 -25.71
CA VAL A 548 -27.82 -9.23 -24.67
C VAL A 548 -28.42 -8.27 -23.64
N VAL A 549 -28.55 -8.70 -22.38
CA VAL A 549 -29.14 -7.88 -21.30
C VAL A 549 -28.41 -8.09 -19.97
N GLY A 550 -28.55 -7.15 -19.05
CA GLY A 550 -27.94 -7.18 -17.72
C GLY A 550 -26.43 -6.89 -17.75
N GLU A 551 -25.68 -7.48 -16.82
CA GLU A 551 -24.23 -7.31 -16.68
C GLU A 551 -23.40 -7.79 -17.90
N LEU A 552 -24.03 -8.49 -18.84
CA LEU A 552 -23.37 -8.92 -20.07
C LEU A 552 -23.19 -7.74 -21.05
N VAL A 553 -24.03 -6.71 -20.98
CA VAL A 553 -23.95 -5.54 -21.87
C VAL A 553 -22.65 -4.76 -21.63
N SER A 554 -22.22 -4.57 -20.37
CA SER A 554 -20.97 -3.88 -20.06
C SER A 554 -19.76 -4.61 -20.65
N LYS A 555 -19.69 -5.93 -20.49
CA LYS A 555 -18.60 -6.79 -20.99
C LYS A 555 -18.54 -6.76 -22.51
N VAL A 556 -19.70 -6.87 -23.16
CA VAL A 556 -19.81 -6.78 -24.62
C VAL A 556 -19.32 -5.42 -25.13
N ASN A 557 -19.71 -4.32 -24.47
CA ASN A 557 -19.21 -2.98 -24.82
C ASN A 557 -17.70 -2.86 -24.63
N CYS A 558 -17.15 -3.45 -23.56
CA CYS A 558 -15.71 -3.51 -23.30
C CYS A 558 -14.96 -4.32 -24.36
N CYS A 559 -15.52 -5.45 -24.80
CA CYS A 559 -14.99 -6.24 -25.92
C CYS A 559 -14.93 -5.41 -27.21
N VAL A 560 -16.04 -4.75 -27.56
CA VAL A 560 -16.12 -3.90 -28.76
C VAL A 560 -15.13 -2.74 -28.70
N HIS A 561 -14.99 -2.09 -27.54
CA HIS A 561 -14.01 -1.03 -27.30
C HIS A 561 -12.58 -1.54 -27.50
N SER A 562 -12.20 -2.61 -26.81
CA SER A 562 -10.86 -3.19 -26.88
C SER A 562 -10.46 -3.57 -28.31
N LEU A 563 -11.41 -4.14 -29.07
CA LEU A 563 -11.21 -4.49 -30.48
C LEU A 563 -10.90 -3.27 -31.35
N LYS A 564 -11.63 -2.16 -31.16
CA LYS A 564 -11.42 -0.93 -31.93
C LYS A 564 -10.08 -0.27 -31.62
N GLU A 565 -9.63 -0.38 -30.38
CA GLU A 565 -8.37 0.19 -29.91
C GLU A 565 -7.15 -0.72 -30.14
N GLY A 566 -7.32 -1.85 -30.85
CA GLY A 566 -6.21 -2.64 -31.40
C GLY A 566 -5.99 -4.02 -30.79
N VAL A 567 -6.83 -4.47 -29.85
CA VAL A 567 -6.85 -5.88 -29.43
C VAL A 567 -7.38 -6.73 -30.58
N ARG A 568 -6.70 -7.83 -30.93
CA ARG A 568 -7.03 -8.61 -32.15
C ARG A 568 -8.34 -9.39 -32.02
N THR A 569 -8.55 -10.07 -30.88
CA THR A 569 -9.75 -10.88 -30.62
C THR A 569 -10.22 -10.72 -29.18
N THR A 570 -11.52 -10.88 -28.94
CA THR A 570 -12.07 -10.89 -27.58
C THR A 570 -13.04 -12.05 -27.42
N SER A 571 -13.17 -12.61 -26.22
CA SER A 571 -14.08 -13.73 -25.98
C SER A 571 -14.78 -13.63 -24.64
N ILE A 572 -16.03 -14.09 -24.58
CA ILE A 572 -16.79 -14.27 -23.34
C ILE A 572 -17.04 -15.76 -23.16
N ILE A 573 -16.57 -16.34 -22.06
CA ILE A 573 -16.60 -17.79 -21.83
C ILE A 573 -17.22 -18.14 -20.48
N ASN A 574 -17.70 -19.38 -20.34
CA ASN A 574 -18.19 -19.90 -19.08
C ASN A 574 -17.06 -20.39 -18.18
N ARG A 575 -16.95 -19.86 -16.96
CA ARG A 575 -15.97 -20.34 -15.97
C ARG A 575 -16.31 -21.72 -15.38
N MET A 576 -17.57 -22.16 -15.48
CA MET A 576 -18.04 -23.45 -14.96
C MET A 576 -17.67 -24.62 -15.86
N ILE A 577 -17.32 -24.37 -17.13
CA ILE A 577 -16.84 -25.40 -18.05
C ILE A 577 -15.37 -25.68 -17.73
N ARG A 578 -15.03 -26.94 -17.43
CA ARG A 578 -13.65 -27.34 -17.14
C ARG A 578 -12.74 -26.99 -18.31
N HIS A 579 -11.59 -26.41 -18.00
CA HIS A 579 -10.57 -26.02 -18.99
C HIS A 579 -11.09 -25.02 -20.04
N SER A 580 -12.12 -24.22 -19.75
CA SER A 580 -12.71 -23.29 -20.71
C SER A 580 -11.71 -22.28 -21.29
N VAL A 581 -10.80 -21.74 -20.48
CA VAL A 581 -9.73 -20.83 -20.97
C VAL A 581 -8.79 -21.55 -21.94
N LEU A 582 -8.38 -22.78 -21.62
CA LEU A 582 -7.48 -23.55 -22.49
C LEU A 582 -8.18 -23.95 -23.79
N THR A 583 -9.46 -24.32 -23.71
CA THR A 583 -10.28 -24.66 -24.88
C THR A 583 -10.45 -23.43 -25.78
N GLU A 584 -10.69 -22.26 -25.21
CA GLU A 584 -10.82 -20.98 -25.92
C GLU A 584 -9.51 -20.53 -26.61
N ILE A 585 -8.36 -20.95 -26.10
CA ILE A 585 -7.05 -20.58 -26.65
C ILE A 585 -6.53 -21.62 -27.64
N LEU A 586 -6.81 -22.91 -27.42
CA LEU A 586 -6.15 -24.03 -28.11
C LEU A 586 -7.06 -24.77 -29.10
N THR A 587 -8.32 -24.36 -29.26
CA THR A 587 -9.28 -25.03 -30.17
C THR A 587 -10.01 -24.03 -31.06
N ASP A 588 -10.41 -24.48 -32.26
CA ASP A 588 -11.15 -23.65 -33.21
C ASP A 588 -12.63 -23.44 -32.81
N ASP A 589 -13.18 -24.40 -32.05
CA ASP A 589 -14.57 -24.41 -31.57
C ASP A 589 -14.82 -23.42 -30.42
N GLY A 590 -13.78 -23.07 -29.66
CA GLY A 590 -13.86 -22.14 -28.51
C GLY A 590 -14.67 -22.70 -27.32
N ALA A 591 -14.76 -21.91 -26.24
CA ALA A 591 -15.52 -22.26 -25.03
C ALA A 591 -16.66 -21.28 -24.73
N GLY A 592 -16.96 -20.39 -25.66
CA GLY A 592 -17.99 -19.37 -25.53
C GLY A 592 -18.18 -18.57 -26.81
N THR A 593 -18.42 -17.27 -26.69
CA THR A 593 -18.60 -16.37 -27.84
C THR A 593 -17.33 -15.56 -28.07
N MET A 594 -16.71 -15.75 -29.23
CA MET A 594 -15.62 -14.91 -29.72
C MET A 594 -16.19 -13.72 -30.53
N ILE A 595 -15.72 -12.52 -30.21
CA ILE A 595 -16.06 -11.27 -30.88
C ILE A 595 -14.82 -10.76 -31.65
N THR A 596 -15.03 -10.40 -32.91
CA THR A 596 -13.99 -9.99 -33.86
C THR A 596 -14.36 -8.68 -34.57
N LEU A 597 -13.35 -7.99 -35.11
CA LEU A 597 -13.53 -6.74 -35.87
C LEU A 597 -14.33 -6.94 -37.17
N LEU A 598 -14.04 -8.03 -37.89
CA LEU A 598 -14.62 -8.36 -39.18
C LEU A 598 -15.19 -9.78 -39.13
N LYS A 599 -16.18 -10.04 -39.97
CA LYS A 599 -16.74 -11.36 -40.16
C LYS A 599 -15.71 -12.22 -40.91
N GLU A 600 -14.93 -13.01 -40.17
CA GLU A 600 -14.05 -14.04 -40.75
C GLU A 600 -14.82 -15.27 -41.20
#